data_AF-A0A7C3T502-F1
#
_entry.id   AF-A0A7C3T502-F1
#
_cell.length_a   1.000
_cell.length_b   1.000
_cell.length_c   1.000
_cell.angle_alpha   90.00
_cell.angle_beta   90.00
_cell.angle_gamma   90.00
#
_symmetry.space_group_name_H-M   'P 1'
#
loop_
_entity.id
_entity.type
_entity.pdbx_description
1 polymer ?
#
loop_
_entity_poly.entity_id
_entity_poly.type
_entity_poly.pdbx_seq_one_letter_code
_entity_poly.pdbx_strand_id
1 'polypeptide(L)' 'LAAVKRAGRLDEELERIGRLPLIVVDEVGYIPFDLEAAALFFALVSSRYERSSIIVSSN' A
#
# COMPACT_ATOMS: atom_id res chain seq x y z
N LEU A 1 5.05 -5.84 0.74
CA LEU A 1 4.15 -6.04 -0.42
C LEU A 1 4.84 -6.67 -1.63
N ALA A 2 6.01 -6.21 -2.09
CA ALA A 2 6.68 -6.79 -3.27
C ALA A 2 6.99 -8.30 -3.16
N ALA A 3 7.54 -8.75 -2.04
CA ALA A 3 7.78 -10.18 -1.80
C ALA A 3 6.48 -11.01 -1.77
N VAL A 4 5.42 -10.45 -1.18
CA VAL A 4 4.10 -11.09 -1.10
C VAL A 4 3.43 -11.18 -2.48
N LYS A 5 3.56 -10.14 -3.30
CA LYS A 5 3.13 -10.14 -4.70
C LYS A 5 3.87 -11.21 -5.51
N ARG A 6 5.19 -11.34 -5.34
CA ARG A 6 5.97 -12.41 -6.00
C ARG A 6 5.55 -13.81 -5.55
N ALA A 7 5.05 -13.95 -4.33
CA ALA A 7 4.47 -15.18 -3.82
C ALA A 7 3.00 -15.42 -4.27
N GLY A 8 2.40 -14.52 -5.05
CA GLY A 8 1.01 -14.64 -5.52
C GLY A 8 -0.06 -14.39 -4.46
N ARG A 9 0.32 -13.78 -3.32
CA ARG A 9 -0.56 -13.63 -2.13
C ARG A 9 -0.94 -12.17 -1.85
N LEU A 10 -0.89 -11.32 -2.87
CA LEU A 10 -1.09 -9.88 -2.69
C LEU A 10 -2.50 -9.57 -2.17
N ASP A 11 -3.53 -10.21 -2.73
CA ASP A 11 -4.93 -9.92 -2.39
C ASP A 11 -5.25 -10.28 -0.94
N GLU A 12 -4.82 -11.46 -0.47
CA GLU A 12 -4.93 -11.86 0.94
C GLU A 12 -4.32 -10.82 1.88
N GLU A 13 -3.18 -10.27 1.48
CA GLU A 13 -2.45 -9.33 2.31
C GLU A 13 -3.06 -7.93 2.27
N LEU A 14 -3.62 -7.51 1.14
CA LEU A 14 -4.41 -6.28 1.05
C LEU A 14 -5.70 -6.39 1.88
N GLU A 15 -6.37 -7.55 1.90
CA GLU A 15 -7.53 -7.78 2.79
C GLU A 15 -7.13 -7.72 4.26
N ARG A 16 -6.00 -8.37 4.63
CA ARG A 16 -5.49 -8.36 6.01
C ARG A 16 -5.18 -6.94 6.46
N ILE A 17 -4.46 -6.19 5.63
CA ILE A 17 -4.11 -4.78 5.86
C ILE A 17 -5.40 -3.92 5.85
N GLY A 18 -6.38 -4.25 5.02
CA GLY A 18 -7.71 -3.63 4.92
C GLY A 18 -8.48 -3.56 6.24
N ARG A 19 -8.28 -4.55 7.13
CA ARG A 19 -8.94 -4.61 8.44
C ARG A 19 -8.41 -3.59 9.46
N LEU A 20 -7.25 -3.00 9.22
CA LEU A 20 -6.70 -1.96 10.09
C LEU A 20 -7.53 -0.67 9.93
N PRO A 21 -7.93 0.02 11.01
CA PRO A 21 -8.71 1.25 10.87
C PRO A 21 -7.87 2.43 10.34
N LEU A 22 -6.55 2.39 10.53
CA LEU A 22 -5.62 3.43 10.12
C LEU A 22 -4.29 2.81 9.68
N ILE A 23 -3.73 3.36 8.60
CA ILE A 23 -2.37 3.08 8.14
C ILE A 23 -1.62 4.39 7.98
N VAL A 24 -0.37 4.41 8.45
CA VAL A 24 0.56 5.52 8.24
C VAL A 24 1.64 5.06 7.28
N VAL A 25 1.81 5.78 6.17
CA VAL A 25 2.90 5.57 5.21
C VAL A 25 3.79 6.81 5.29
N ASP A 26 4.99 6.64 5.84
CA ASP A 26 5.94 7.72 6.00
C ASP A 26 6.96 7.75 4.85
N GLU A 27 7.54 8.93 4.61
CA GLU A 27 8.60 9.19 3.62
C GLU A 27 8.28 8.76 2.18
N VAL A 28 7.02 8.88 1.77
CA VAL A 28 6.60 8.58 0.38
C VAL A 28 7.28 9.54 -0.58
N GLY A 29 8.00 9.00 -1.58
CA GLY A 29 8.63 9.78 -2.64
C GLY A 29 10.12 10.08 -2.46
N TYR A 30 10.75 9.65 -1.36
CA TYR A 30 12.20 9.81 -1.17
C TYR A 30 13.03 8.93 -2.11
N ILE A 31 12.59 7.68 -2.33
CA ILE A 31 13.16 6.79 -3.35
C ILE A 31 12.26 6.90 -4.58
N PRO A 32 12.80 7.13 -5.80
CA PRO A 32 11.99 7.08 -7.01
C PRO A 32 11.28 5.73 -7.04
N PHE A 33 9.95 5.77 -7.00
CA PHE A 33 9.16 4.56 -7.14
C PHE A 33 9.56 3.89 -8.45
N ASP A 34 10.11 2.69 -8.37
CA ASP A 34 10.08 1.83 -9.53
C ASP A 34 8.61 1.55 -9.89
N LEU A 35 8.36 1.20 -11.16
CA LEU A 35 7.00 1.02 -11.66
C LEU A 35 6.20 0.00 -10.82
N GLU A 36 6.90 -0.98 -10.22
CA GLU A 36 6.30 -2.01 -9.37
C GLU A 36 5.87 -1.44 -8.01
N ALA A 37 6.71 -0.63 -7.37
CA ALA A 37 6.43 0.01 -6.10
C ALA A 37 5.28 1.02 -6.25
N ALA A 38 5.24 1.79 -7.35
CA ALA A 38 4.12 2.68 -7.66
C ALA A 38 2.80 1.89 -7.80
N ALA A 39 2.83 0.77 -8.54
CA ALA A 39 1.66 -0.08 -8.71
C ALA A 39 1.18 -0.69 -7.39
N LEU A 40 2.10 -1.11 -6.52
CA LEU A 40 1.76 -1.64 -5.19
C LEU A 40 1.18 -0.57 -4.25
N PHE A 41 1.74 0.64 -4.29
CA PHE A 41 1.20 1.76 -3.53
C PHE A 41 -0.20 2.13 -4.01
N PHE A 42 -0.42 2.17 -5.33
CA PHE A 42 -1.74 2.39 -5.89
C PHE A 42 -2.73 1.30 -5.48
N ALA A 43 -2.34 0.03 -5.57
CA ALA A 43 -3.18 -1.09 -5.11
C ALA A 43 -3.56 -0.97 -3.63
N LEU A 44 -2.61 -0.57 -2.77
CA LEU A 44 -2.88 -0.30 -1.37
C LEU A 44 -3.89 0.85 -1.22
N VAL A 45 -3.65 2.01 -1.83
CA VAL A 45 -4.56 3.17 -1.73
C VAL A 45 -5.95 2.83 -2.26
N SER A 46 -6.06 2.19 -3.42
CA SER A 46 -7.34 1.77 -4.03
C SER A 46 -8.10 0.77 -3.16
N SER A 47 -7.42 -0.16 -2.48
CA SER A 47 -8.08 -1.10 -1.58
C SER A 47 -8.80 -0.41 -0.42
N ARG A 48 -8.30 0.76 -0.01
CA ARG A 48 -8.78 1.56 1.13
C ARG A 48 -9.69 2.71 0.77
N TYR A 49 -9.74 3.08 -0.51
CA TYR A 49 -10.58 4.15 -1.00
C TYR A 49 -12.02 3.94 -0.52
N GLU A 50 -12.59 4.96 0.14
CA GLU A 50 -13.93 4.95 0.76
C GLU A 50 -14.17 3.91 1.86
N ARG A 51 -13.16 3.14 2.28
CA ARG A 51 -13.29 2.08 3.29
C ARG A 51 -12.59 2.38 4.61
N SER A 52 -11.38 2.95 4.58
CA SER A 52 -10.57 3.17 5.78
C SER A 52 -9.52 4.26 5.59
N SER A 53 -9.08 4.85 6.70
CA SER A 53 -8.16 5.99 6.67
C SER A 53 -6.73 5.58 6.33
N ILE A 54 -6.04 6.45 5.59
CA ILE A 54 -4.60 6.38 5.35
C ILE A 54 -4.00 7.77 5.56
N ILE A 55 -2.92 7.84 6.32
CA ILE A 55 -2.09 9.03 6.47
C ILE A 55 -0.83 8.79 5.66
N VAL A 56 -0.48 9.77 4.83
CA VAL A 56 0.73 9.74 4.01
C VAL A 56 1.55 10.99 4.32
N SER A 57 2.81 10.81 4.67
CA SER A 57 3.80 11.89 4.73
C SER A 57 4.77 11.79 3.57
N SER A 58 5.09 12.95 3.00
CA SER A 58 6.15 13.19 2.04
C SER A 58 7.00 14.32 2.61
N ASN A 59 8.29 14.34 2.29
CA ASN A 59 9.11 15.55 2.42
C ASN A 59 8.75 16.52 1.28
#